data_AF-A0A817WHK7-F1
#
_entry.id   AF-A0A817WHK7-F1
#
_cell.length_a   1.000
_cell.length_b   1.000
_cell.length_c   1.000
_cell.angle_alpha   90.00
_cell.angle_beta   90.00
_cell.angle_gamma   90.00
#
_symmetry.space_group_name_H-M   'P 1'
#
loop_
_entity.id
_entity.type
_entity.pdbx_description
1 polymer ?
#
loop_
_entity_poly.entity_id
_entity_poly.type
_entity_poly.pdbx_seq_one_letter_code
_entity_poly.pdbx_strand_id
1 'polypeptide(L)'
;MMFNNVQDLVSYLRRSHNQSKLSKRLQMFTKTCWNSAYSMIYSFISVYPELSGVVKDPEQKQKLAAIDYDVLLEFSNYFKYFVEVTKVLSADKHPTIHLVLPLKQWLINLSKPNAHDSAAITSLKKYMHHEIASYWELEDVHFMAIILHPNFKYLHVCPAVKDKCYNLLNDEIERRRAESRSSYASSSLSYPTTTSRQTTEENDADIIESCFDLEQSQTRQQHINDEFEGYLNDKTK
;
A
#
# COMPACT_ATOMS: atom_id res chain seq x y z
N MET A 1 -10.88 9.92 21.76
CA MET A 1 -10.69 11.17 22.53
C MET A 1 -9.53 11.99 21.97
N MET A 2 -8.31 11.42 21.86
CA MET A 2 -7.12 12.11 21.34
C MET A 2 -7.29 12.72 19.92
N PHE A 3 -7.84 11.96 18.97
CA PHE A 3 -8.07 12.46 17.60
C PHE A 3 -8.98 13.70 17.56
N ASN A 4 -10.06 13.69 18.35
CA ASN A 4 -10.99 14.81 18.43
C ASN A 4 -10.30 16.05 19.05
N ASN A 5 -9.43 15.86 20.04
CA ASN A 5 -8.64 16.96 20.61
C ASN A 5 -7.71 17.58 19.57
N VAL A 6 -7.03 16.77 18.74
CA VAL A 6 -6.20 17.26 17.62
C VAL A 6 -7.06 18.05 16.62
N GLN A 7 -8.21 17.50 16.23
CA GLN A 7 -9.13 18.14 15.29
C GLN A 7 -9.66 19.49 15.81
N ASP A 8 -10.03 19.55 17.09
CA ASP A 8 -10.49 20.76 17.76
C ASP A 8 -9.39 21.81 17.80
N LEU A 9 -8.17 21.43 18.18
CA LEU A 9 -7.02 22.34 18.26
C LEU A 9 -6.65 22.91 16.89
N VAL A 10 -6.61 22.07 15.85
CA VAL A 10 -6.37 22.52 14.47
C VAL A 10 -7.45 23.51 14.04
N SER A 11 -8.70 23.22 14.36
CA SER A 11 -9.83 24.12 14.06
C SER A 11 -9.72 25.45 14.81
N TYR A 12 -9.35 25.42 16.10
CA TYR A 12 -9.12 26.60 16.93
C TYR A 12 -7.98 27.46 16.38
N LEU A 13 -6.82 26.87 16.06
CA LEU A 13 -5.65 27.60 15.56
C LEU A 13 -5.92 28.29 14.23
N ARG A 14 -6.75 27.67 13.38
CA ARG A 14 -7.19 28.26 12.12
C ARG A 14 -8.19 29.39 12.32
N ARG A 15 -9.17 29.24 13.23
CA ARG A 15 -10.17 30.28 13.54
C ARG A 15 -9.57 31.49 14.25
N SER A 16 -8.58 31.26 15.11
CA SER A 16 -7.90 32.30 15.88
C SER A 16 -6.78 33.01 15.11
N HIS A 17 -6.61 32.71 13.81
CA HIS A 17 -5.52 33.22 12.96
C HIS A 17 -4.11 33.02 13.54
N ASN A 18 -3.94 32.07 14.46
CA ASN A 18 -2.66 31.76 15.09
C ASN A 18 -1.78 30.84 14.24
N GLN A 19 -2.30 30.34 13.11
CA GLN A 19 -1.57 29.52 12.16
C GLN A 19 -0.30 30.19 11.60
N SER A 20 -0.29 31.52 11.47
CA SER A 20 0.87 32.29 10.97
C SER A 20 2.07 32.28 11.92
N LYS A 21 1.86 31.89 13.19
CA LYS A 21 2.91 31.81 14.21
C LYS A 21 3.61 30.45 14.23
N LEU A 22 3.15 29.50 13.42
CA LEU A 22 3.71 28.15 13.34
C LEU A 22 4.61 28.03 12.11
N SER A 23 5.66 27.23 12.22
CA SER A 23 6.62 26.97 11.13
C SER A 23 5.99 26.27 9.92
N LYS A 24 4.99 25.41 10.14
CA LYS A 24 4.27 24.68 9.09
C LYS A 24 2.78 24.89 9.17
N ARG A 25 2.14 24.84 8.00
CA ARG A 25 0.68 24.92 7.87
C ARG A 25 0.02 23.63 8.36
N LEU A 26 -0.89 23.75 9.32
CA LEU A 26 -1.72 22.62 9.75
C LEU A 26 -2.73 22.26 8.66
N GLN A 27 -2.84 20.96 8.40
CA GLN A 27 -3.84 20.39 7.51
C GLN A 27 -5.11 20.12 8.30
N MET A 28 -6.27 20.38 7.68
CA MET A 28 -7.56 20.07 8.29
C MET A 28 -8.02 18.67 7.91
N PHE A 29 -8.69 18.02 8.85
CA PHE A 29 -9.44 16.81 8.57
C PHE A 29 -10.70 17.11 7.74
N THR A 30 -10.96 16.29 6.72
CA THR A 30 -12.18 16.33 5.91
C THR A 30 -12.74 14.92 5.77
N LYS A 31 -14.04 14.76 6.02
CA LYS A 31 -14.70 13.45 5.95
C LYS A 31 -14.69 12.84 4.54
N THR A 32 -14.56 13.67 3.50
CA THR A 32 -14.60 13.27 2.10
C THR A 32 -13.24 12.85 1.54
N CYS A 33 -12.14 13.16 2.24
CA CYS A 33 -10.80 12.74 1.83
C CYS A 33 -10.24 11.79 2.88
N TRP A 34 -10.18 10.51 2.51
CA TRP A 34 -9.76 9.43 3.40
C TRP A 34 -8.31 9.61 3.93
N ASN A 35 -7.43 10.29 3.19
CA ASN A 35 -6.05 10.63 3.62
C ASN A 35 -5.93 11.87 4.50
N SER A 36 -7.01 12.64 4.70
CA SER A 36 -6.95 13.89 5.46
C SER A 36 -6.65 13.67 6.94
N ALA A 37 -7.04 12.52 7.51
CA ALA A 37 -6.75 12.17 8.89
C ALA A 37 -5.23 12.06 9.14
N TYR A 38 -4.54 11.29 8.31
CA TYR A 38 -3.07 11.20 8.36
C TYR A 38 -2.41 12.56 8.15
N SER A 39 -2.86 13.31 7.13
CA SER A 39 -2.27 14.61 6.78
C SER A 39 -2.39 15.62 7.93
N MET A 40 -3.55 15.63 8.61
CA MET A 40 -3.76 16.44 9.81
C MET A 40 -2.81 16.03 10.93
N ILE A 41 -2.78 14.74 11.30
CA ILE A 41 -1.91 14.21 12.36
C ILE A 41 -0.44 14.53 12.08
N TYR A 42 0.04 14.23 10.88
CA TYR A 42 1.43 14.44 10.47
C TYR A 42 1.83 15.93 10.55
N SER A 43 0.97 16.82 10.05
CA SER A 43 1.20 18.27 10.14
C SER A 43 1.17 18.78 11.58
N PHE A 44 0.31 18.21 12.43
CA PHE A 44 0.19 18.55 13.84
C PHE A 44 1.42 18.13 14.65
N ILE A 45 1.89 16.89 14.48
CA ILE A 45 3.13 16.39 15.09
C ILE A 45 4.31 17.29 14.72
N SER A 46 4.40 17.72 13.46
CA SER A 46 5.50 18.55 12.96
C SER A 46 5.62 19.90 13.66
N VAL A 47 4.54 20.43 14.24
CA VAL A 47 4.52 21.71 14.94
C VAL A 47 4.23 21.57 16.43
N TYR A 48 4.10 20.34 16.93
CA TYR A 48 3.73 20.05 18.32
C TYR A 48 4.58 20.81 19.37
N PRO A 49 5.92 20.92 19.22
CA PRO A 49 6.75 21.68 20.17
C PRO A 49 6.38 23.16 20.26
N GLU A 50 5.91 23.76 19.16
CA GLU A 50 5.55 25.18 19.07
C GLU A 50 4.17 25.47 19.66
N LEU A 51 3.29 24.47 19.72
CA LEU A 51 1.89 24.65 20.12
C LEU A 51 1.73 25.19 21.53
N SER A 52 2.62 24.82 22.45
CA SER A 52 2.60 25.29 23.85
C SER A 52 2.74 26.81 23.97
N GLY A 53 3.51 27.45 23.08
CA GLY A 53 3.71 28.90 23.04
C GLY A 53 2.62 29.66 22.28
N VAL A 54 1.93 28.98 21.34
CA VAL A 54 0.92 29.59 20.48
C VAL A 54 -0.48 29.49 21.08
N VAL A 55 -0.82 28.37 21.71
CA VAL A 55 -2.12 28.14 22.34
C VAL A 55 -2.18 28.88 23.67
N LYS A 56 -2.93 29.98 23.73
CA LYS A 56 -3.07 30.80 24.95
C LYS A 56 -4.30 30.46 25.78
N ASP A 57 -5.34 29.98 25.12
CA ASP A 57 -6.61 29.65 25.76
C ASP A 57 -6.47 28.47 26.76
N PRO A 58 -6.93 28.61 28.02
CA PRO A 58 -6.77 27.56 29.03
C PRO A 58 -7.46 26.23 28.68
N GLU A 59 -8.65 26.27 28.05
CA GLU A 59 -9.37 25.06 27.65
C GLU A 59 -8.59 24.33 26.55
N GLN A 60 -8.08 25.06 25.57
CA GLN A 60 -7.27 24.49 24.50
C GLN A 60 -5.93 23.96 25.02
N LYS A 61 -5.30 24.62 26.00
CA LYS A 61 -4.10 24.10 26.66
C LYS A 61 -4.35 22.76 27.35
N GLN A 62 -5.50 22.62 28.02
CA GLN A 62 -5.88 21.35 28.64
C GLN A 62 -6.06 20.25 27.58
N LYS A 63 -6.69 20.57 26.44
CA LYS A 63 -6.81 19.63 25.31
C LYS A 63 -5.45 19.22 24.74
N LEU A 64 -4.51 20.16 24.63
CA LEU A 64 -3.15 19.90 24.18
C LEU A 64 -2.39 18.99 25.16
N ALA A 65 -2.49 19.26 26.46
CA ALA A 65 -1.86 18.45 27.51
C ALA A 65 -2.44 17.03 27.60
N ALA A 66 -3.70 16.85 27.21
CA ALA A 66 -4.35 15.54 27.15
C ALA A 66 -3.95 14.69 25.92
N ILE A 67 -3.11 15.23 25.01
CA ILE A 67 -2.61 14.49 23.85
C ILE A 67 -1.30 13.80 24.23
N ASP A 68 -1.30 12.47 24.13
CA ASP A 68 -0.10 11.67 24.20
C ASP A 68 0.65 11.76 22.86
N TYR A 69 1.80 12.46 22.89
CA TYR A 69 2.61 12.70 21.69
C TYR A 69 3.17 11.40 21.11
N ASP A 70 3.66 10.50 21.97
CA ASP A 70 4.35 9.27 21.54
C ASP A 70 3.35 8.33 20.86
N VAL A 71 2.16 8.17 21.43
CA VAL A 71 1.08 7.39 20.81
C VAL A 71 0.62 8.02 19.49
N LEU A 72 0.53 9.36 19.42
CA LEU A 72 0.15 10.04 18.18
C LEU A 72 1.21 9.87 17.09
N LEU A 73 2.49 9.88 17.47
CA LEU A 73 3.63 9.64 16.57
C LEU A 73 3.62 8.19 16.05
N GLU A 74 3.38 7.21 16.92
CA GLU A 74 3.19 5.81 16.53
C GLU A 74 2.04 5.66 15.51
N PHE A 75 0.90 6.30 15.77
CA PHE A 75 -0.23 6.29 14.83
C PHE A 75 0.15 6.91 13.49
N SER A 76 0.83 8.05 13.49
CA SER A 76 1.30 8.69 12.26
C SER A 76 2.22 7.77 11.47
N ASN A 77 3.20 7.17 12.13
CA ASN A 77 4.16 6.27 11.47
C ASN A 77 3.48 5.05 10.87
N TYR A 78 2.46 4.52 11.55
CA TYR A 78 1.68 3.39 11.04
C TYR A 78 0.76 3.79 9.86
N PHE A 79 0.04 4.91 9.95
CA PHE A 79 -0.85 5.35 8.87
C PHE A 79 -0.11 5.79 7.60
N LYS A 80 1.16 6.18 7.71
CA LYS A 80 2.02 6.54 6.58
C LYS A 80 2.00 5.46 5.49
N TYR A 81 2.10 4.19 5.88
CA TYR A 81 2.14 3.06 4.95
C TYR A 81 0.86 2.93 4.10
N PHE A 82 -0.31 3.28 4.66
CA PHE A 82 -1.57 3.26 3.92
C PHE A 82 -1.62 4.35 2.84
N VAL A 83 -1.11 5.54 3.18
CA VAL A 83 -1.01 6.65 2.21
C VAL A 83 -0.05 6.30 1.08
N GLU A 84 1.07 5.65 1.40
CA GLU A 84 2.05 5.18 0.42
C GLU A 84 1.45 4.11 -0.51
N VAL A 85 0.78 3.09 0.05
CA VAL A 85 0.11 2.06 -0.75
C VAL A 85 -0.90 2.65 -1.72
N THR A 86 -1.74 3.58 -1.27
CA THR A 86 -2.72 4.15 -2.19
C THR A 86 -2.10 5.12 -3.17
N LYS A 87 -1.01 5.80 -2.84
CA LYS A 87 -0.23 6.56 -3.82
C LYS A 87 0.25 5.65 -4.96
N VAL A 88 0.80 4.48 -4.61
CA VAL A 88 1.25 3.47 -5.59
C VAL A 88 0.07 2.95 -6.40
N LEU A 89 -1.03 2.55 -5.77
CA LEU A 89 -2.20 1.98 -6.46
C LEU A 89 -2.94 3.00 -7.34
N SER A 90 -2.86 4.29 -7.00
CA SER A 90 -3.48 5.39 -7.76
C SER A 90 -2.59 5.93 -8.88
N ALA A 91 -1.41 5.33 -9.13
CA ALA A 91 -0.56 5.73 -10.23
C ALA A 91 -1.27 5.46 -11.57
N ASP A 92 -1.21 6.44 -12.48
CA ASP A 92 -1.87 6.42 -13.79
C ASP A 92 -0.90 6.15 -14.95
N LYS A 93 0.40 6.31 -14.71
CA LYS A 93 1.46 6.16 -15.73
C LYS A 93 1.86 4.71 -15.99
N HIS A 94 1.59 3.81 -15.06
CA HIS A 94 1.97 2.40 -15.16
C HIS A 94 0.83 1.50 -14.63
N PRO A 95 0.71 0.25 -15.10
CA PRO A 95 -0.30 -0.66 -14.60
C PRO A 95 -0.10 -0.95 -13.11
N THR A 96 -1.13 -0.80 -12.28
CA THR A 96 -1.02 -1.01 -10.82
C THR A 96 -1.83 -2.21 -10.31
N ILE A 97 -2.71 -2.78 -11.13
CA ILE A 97 -3.65 -3.84 -10.72
C ILE A 97 -2.94 -5.11 -10.22
N HIS A 98 -1.78 -5.42 -10.78
CA HIS A 98 -0.95 -6.55 -10.36
C HIS A 98 -0.31 -6.35 -8.97
N LEU A 99 -0.29 -5.11 -8.46
CA LEU A 99 0.24 -4.75 -7.13
C LEU A 99 -0.81 -4.86 -6.02
N VAL A 100 -2.10 -4.97 -6.34
CA VAL A 100 -3.19 -4.95 -5.34
C VAL A 100 -3.06 -6.11 -4.36
N LEU A 101 -2.88 -7.33 -4.85
CA LEU A 101 -2.71 -8.53 -4.01
C LEU A 101 -1.46 -8.46 -3.11
N PRO A 102 -0.24 -8.20 -3.62
CA PRO A 102 0.94 -8.16 -2.77
C PRO A 102 0.89 -7.01 -1.75
N LEU A 103 0.38 -5.83 -2.13
CA LEU A 103 0.25 -4.71 -1.19
C LEU A 103 -0.80 -4.97 -0.11
N LYS A 104 -1.92 -5.63 -0.44
CA LYS A 104 -2.89 -6.10 0.56
C LYS A 104 -2.21 -7.03 1.56
N GLN A 105 -1.48 -8.04 1.09
CA GLN A 105 -0.82 -8.99 1.98
C GLN A 105 0.26 -8.33 2.83
N TRP A 106 1.03 -7.40 2.25
CA TRP A 106 2.03 -6.62 2.96
C TRP A 106 1.40 -5.80 4.10
N LEU A 107 0.28 -5.11 3.86
CA LEU A 107 -0.44 -4.39 4.90
C LEU A 107 -1.01 -5.31 5.99
N ILE A 108 -1.50 -6.51 5.62
CA ILE A 108 -1.95 -7.53 6.59
C ILE A 108 -0.78 -7.96 7.49
N ASN A 109 0.40 -8.18 6.91
CA ASN A 109 1.62 -8.56 7.63
C ASN A 109 2.11 -7.42 8.54
N LEU A 110 2.09 -6.19 8.05
CA LEU A 110 2.43 -4.99 8.82
C LEU A 110 1.47 -4.75 9.99
N SER A 111 0.20 -5.17 9.84
CA SER A 111 -0.83 -5.09 10.88
C SER A 111 -0.75 -6.22 11.91
N LYS A 112 0.27 -7.08 11.88
CA LYS A 112 0.51 -8.06 12.94
C LYS A 112 1.11 -7.35 14.17
N PRO A 113 0.58 -7.59 15.38
CA PRO A 113 1.14 -7.01 16.60
C PRO A 113 2.58 -7.44 16.85
N ASN A 114 3.43 -6.48 17.22
CA ASN A 114 4.82 -6.70 17.58
C ASN A 114 5.03 -6.54 19.09
N ALA A 115 6.09 -7.14 19.65
CA ALA A 115 6.37 -7.06 21.09
C ALA A 115 6.73 -5.63 21.59
N HIS A 116 7.16 -4.75 20.69
CA HIS A 116 7.54 -3.36 20.99
C HIS A 116 6.39 -2.36 20.80
N ASP A 117 5.22 -2.84 20.39
CA ASP A 117 4.05 -1.99 20.14
C ASP A 117 3.42 -1.52 21.45
N SER A 118 3.04 -0.24 21.53
CA SER A 118 2.17 0.25 22.62
C SER A 118 0.83 -0.50 22.66
N ALA A 119 0.14 -0.46 23.81
CA ALA A 119 -1.19 -1.07 23.92
C ALA A 119 -2.21 -0.45 22.93
N ALA A 120 -2.07 0.85 22.66
CA ALA A 120 -2.89 1.58 21.71
C ALA A 120 -2.64 1.12 20.27
N ILE A 121 -1.38 1.05 19.83
CA ILE A 121 -1.06 0.60 18.46
C ILE A 121 -1.34 -0.88 18.26
N THR A 122 -1.14 -1.72 19.29
CA THR A 122 -1.51 -3.15 19.24
C THR A 122 -3.01 -3.32 18.97
N SER A 123 -3.84 -2.55 19.66
CA SER A 123 -5.29 -2.58 19.47
C SER A 123 -5.68 -2.09 18.08
N LEU A 124 -5.04 -1.01 17.60
CA LEU A 124 -5.25 -0.48 16.26
C LEU A 124 -4.85 -1.49 15.18
N LYS A 125 -3.67 -2.10 15.28
CA LYS A 125 -3.16 -3.11 14.35
C LYS A 125 -4.08 -4.33 14.26
N LYS A 126 -4.57 -4.84 15.39
CA LYS A 126 -5.56 -5.93 15.41
C LYS A 126 -6.85 -5.56 14.68
N TYR A 127 -7.37 -4.36 14.94
CA TYR A 127 -8.56 -3.85 14.26
C TYR A 127 -8.30 -3.76 12.75
N MET A 128 -7.22 -3.09 12.34
CA MET A 128 -6.87 -2.90 10.93
C MET A 128 -6.59 -4.21 10.20
N HIS A 129 -5.93 -5.18 10.85
CA HIS A 129 -5.70 -6.50 10.28
C HIS A 129 -7.02 -7.19 9.92
N HIS A 130 -8.01 -7.13 10.81
CA HIS A 130 -9.34 -7.66 10.57
C HIS A 130 -10.06 -6.91 9.44
N GLU A 131 -10.06 -5.57 9.49
CA GLU A 131 -10.74 -4.74 8.49
C GLU A 131 -10.13 -4.92 7.09
N ILE A 132 -8.81 -4.98 6.95
CA ILE A 132 -8.15 -5.21 5.66
C ILE A 132 -8.49 -6.60 5.13
N ALA A 133 -8.52 -7.61 5.99
CA ALA A 133 -8.86 -8.96 5.59
C ALA A 133 -10.33 -9.06 5.11
N SER A 134 -11.25 -8.37 5.79
CA SER A 134 -12.69 -8.45 5.54
C SER A 134 -13.20 -7.49 4.46
N TYR A 135 -12.77 -6.22 4.47
CA TYR A 135 -13.31 -5.19 3.56
C TYR A 135 -12.59 -5.14 2.22
N TRP A 136 -11.29 -5.45 2.18
CA TRP A 136 -10.51 -5.38 0.94
C TRP A 136 -10.65 -6.66 0.14
N GLU A 137 -11.84 -6.93 -0.39
CA GLU A 137 -12.10 -8.11 -1.21
C GLU A 137 -11.38 -8.02 -2.57
N LEU A 138 -10.86 -9.15 -3.05
CA LEU A 138 -10.14 -9.22 -4.32
C LEU A 138 -10.96 -10.00 -5.33
N GLU A 139 -11.12 -9.40 -6.51
CA GLU A 139 -11.73 -10.04 -7.67
C GLU A 139 -10.72 -10.87 -8.49
N ASP A 140 -11.23 -11.76 -9.34
CA ASP A 140 -10.43 -12.67 -10.19
C ASP A 140 -9.41 -11.93 -11.07
N VAL A 141 -9.72 -10.72 -11.53
CA VAL A 141 -8.79 -9.89 -12.31
C VAL A 141 -7.50 -9.57 -11.56
N HIS A 142 -7.55 -9.38 -10.23
CA HIS A 142 -6.38 -9.11 -9.41
C HIS A 142 -5.47 -10.35 -9.32
N PHE A 143 -6.08 -11.53 -9.20
CA PHE A 143 -5.37 -12.81 -9.16
C PHE A 143 -4.75 -13.18 -10.51
N MET A 144 -5.39 -12.85 -11.63
CA MET A 144 -4.80 -13.06 -12.95
C MET A 144 -3.67 -12.06 -13.22
N ALA A 145 -3.87 -10.79 -12.88
CA ALA A 145 -2.90 -9.72 -13.15
C ALA A 145 -1.52 -9.96 -12.53
N ILE A 146 -1.46 -10.55 -11.34
CA ILE A 146 -0.18 -10.81 -10.67
C ILE A 146 0.68 -11.82 -11.42
N ILE A 147 0.10 -12.88 -11.99
CA ILE A 147 0.82 -13.92 -12.74
C ILE A 147 1.40 -13.38 -14.05
N LEU A 148 0.70 -12.42 -14.65
CA LEU A 148 1.15 -11.77 -15.89
C LEU A 148 2.39 -10.90 -15.67
N HIS A 149 2.70 -10.54 -14.42
CA HIS A 149 3.87 -9.75 -14.09
C HIS A 149 5.07 -10.67 -13.78
N PRO A 150 6.20 -10.53 -14.49
CA PRO A 150 7.32 -11.48 -14.41
C PRO A 150 7.91 -11.59 -13.00
N ASN A 151 7.95 -10.49 -12.24
CA ASN A 151 8.53 -10.47 -10.89
C ASN A 151 7.70 -11.23 -9.86
N PHE A 152 6.44 -11.57 -10.15
CA PHE A 152 5.55 -12.24 -9.20
C PHE A 152 5.20 -13.68 -9.61
N LYS A 153 5.86 -14.24 -10.62
CA LYS A 153 5.65 -15.62 -11.12
C LYS A 153 5.69 -16.68 -10.01
N TYR A 154 6.55 -16.48 -9.00
CA TYR A 154 6.73 -17.43 -7.91
C TYR A 154 5.83 -17.17 -6.68
N LEU A 155 5.14 -16.03 -6.63
CA LEU A 155 4.15 -15.69 -5.60
C LEU A 155 4.63 -15.96 -4.15
N HIS A 156 5.89 -15.67 -3.84
CA HIS A 156 6.45 -15.88 -2.49
C HIS A 156 5.63 -15.19 -1.38
N VAL A 157 5.01 -14.06 -1.71
CA VAL A 157 4.19 -13.26 -0.78
C VAL A 157 2.91 -14.01 -0.37
N CYS A 158 2.33 -14.83 -1.26
CA CYS A 158 1.11 -15.59 -1.00
C CYS A 158 1.15 -16.95 -1.74
N PRO A 159 1.90 -17.95 -1.25
CA PRO A 159 2.01 -19.24 -1.94
C PRO A 159 0.66 -19.96 -2.05
N ALA A 160 -0.22 -19.78 -1.06
CA ALA A 160 -1.53 -20.45 -1.00
C ALA A 160 -2.50 -20.06 -2.14
N VAL A 161 -2.32 -18.90 -2.79
CA VAL A 161 -3.22 -18.45 -3.86
C VAL A 161 -2.67 -18.75 -5.26
N LYS A 162 -1.47 -19.33 -5.36
CA LYS A 162 -0.80 -19.59 -6.64
C LYS A 162 -1.64 -20.45 -7.57
N ASP A 163 -2.13 -21.58 -7.08
CA ASP A 163 -2.93 -22.51 -7.89
C ASP A 163 -4.23 -21.86 -8.37
N LYS A 164 -4.86 -21.06 -7.50
CA LYS A 164 -6.05 -20.27 -7.86
C LYS A 164 -5.74 -19.31 -9.01
N CYS A 165 -4.63 -18.59 -8.96
CA CYS A 165 -4.25 -17.65 -10.01
C CYS A 165 -4.01 -18.34 -11.36
N TYR A 166 -3.33 -19.50 -11.37
CA TYR A 166 -3.08 -20.26 -12.59
C TYR A 166 -4.37 -20.85 -13.18
N ASN A 167 -5.26 -21.39 -12.35
CA ASN A 167 -6.53 -21.94 -12.81
C ASN A 167 -7.40 -20.84 -13.46
N LEU A 168 -7.56 -19.69 -12.79
CA LEU A 168 -8.30 -18.56 -13.35
C LEU A 168 -7.73 -18.07 -14.68
N LEU A 169 -6.40 -18.00 -14.81
CA LEU A 169 -5.76 -17.58 -16.04
C LEU A 169 -5.99 -18.60 -17.18
N ASN A 170 -5.88 -19.90 -16.89
CA ASN A 170 -6.13 -20.95 -17.87
C ASN A 170 -7.59 -20.95 -18.34
N ASP A 171 -8.54 -20.81 -17.41
CA ASP A 171 -9.97 -20.72 -17.71
C ASP A 171 -10.27 -19.52 -18.62
N GLU A 172 -9.66 -18.37 -18.33
CA GLU A 172 -9.79 -17.16 -19.15
C GLU A 172 -9.16 -17.33 -20.55
N ILE A 173 -8.02 -18.02 -20.66
CA ILE A 173 -7.40 -18.34 -21.95
C ILE A 173 -8.32 -19.25 -22.79
N GLU A 174 -8.88 -20.29 -22.19
CA GLU A 174 -9.79 -21.21 -22.88
C GLU A 174 -11.09 -20.51 -23.29
N ARG A 175 -11.64 -19.64 -22.42
CA ARG A 175 -12.80 -18.80 -22.75
C ARG A 175 -12.53 -17.92 -23.98
N ARG A 176 -11.39 -17.21 -24.01
CA ARG A 176 -11.01 -16.36 -25.16
C ARG A 176 -10.76 -17.16 -26.43
N ARG A 177 -10.20 -18.37 -26.31
CA ARG A 177 -10.03 -19.29 -27.45
C ARG A 177 -11.37 -19.74 -28.02
N ALA A 178 -12.34 -20.08 -27.17
CA ALA A 178 -13.69 -20.46 -27.58
C ALA A 178 -14.43 -19.29 -28.28
N GLU A 179 -14.34 -18.09 -27.72
CA GLU A 179 -14.93 -16.87 -28.32
C GLU A 179 -14.30 -16.53 -29.66
N SER A 180 -12.98 -16.65 -29.78
CA SER A 180 -12.26 -16.44 -31.03
C SER A 180 -12.71 -17.46 -32.09
N ARG A 181 -12.86 -18.75 -31.74
CA ARG A 181 -13.38 -19.78 -32.67
C ARG A 181 -14.81 -19.47 -33.14
N SER A 182 -15.65 -18.91 -32.27
CA SER A 182 -17.01 -18.46 -32.64
C SER A 182 -17.02 -17.19 -33.49
N SER A 183 -16.01 -16.32 -33.35
CA SER A 183 -15.85 -15.07 -34.11
C SER A 183 -15.24 -15.28 -35.50
N TYR A 184 -14.28 -16.21 -35.65
CA TYR A 184 -13.71 -16.61 -36.95
C TYR A 184 -14.71 -17.36 -37.85
N ALA A 185 -15.77 -17.94 -37.29
CA ALA A 185 -16.90 -18.44 -38.08
C ALA A 185 -17.73 -17.30 -38.73
N SER A 186 -17.57 -16.06 -38.27
CA SER A 186 -18.44 -14.92 -38.63
C SER A 186 -17.69 -13.70 -39.18
N SER A 187 -16.36 -13.67 -39.24
CA SER A 187 -15.64 -12.47 -39.67
C SER A 187 -14.27 -12.77 -40.31
N SER A 188 -14.17 -12.41 -41.59
CA SER A 188 -12.93 -12.39 -42.38
C SER A 188 -12.17 -11.07 -42.19
N LEU A 189 -10.89 -11.21 -41.85
CA LEU A 189 -9.74 -10.28 -41.97
C LEU A 189 -9.93 -8.77 -41.74
N SER A 190 -9.17 -8.22 -40.78
CA SER A 190 -8.22 -7.12 -41.02
C SER A 190 -7.37 -6.84 -39.76
N TYR A 191 -6.06 -6.68 -39.95
CA TYR A 191 -5.09 -6.30 -38.91
C TYR A 191 -4.78 -4.80 -38.99
N PRO A 192 -4.50 -4.14 -37.84
CA PRO A 192 -3.55 -3.03 -37.84
C PRO A 192 -2.41 -3.19 -36.82
N THR A 193 -1.30 -2.60 -37.21
CA THR A 193 0.07 -2.66 -36.70
C THR A 193 0.31 -1.91 -35.38
N THR A 194 1.20 -2.45 -34.56
CA THR A 194 1.73 -1.93 -33.29
C THR A 194 2.71 -0.76 -33.50
N THR A 195 2.63 0.28 -32.65
CA THR A 195 3.68 1.31 -32.49
C THR A 195 4.15 1.34 -31.04
N SER A 196 5.45 1.13 -30.80
CA SER A 196 6.09 1.15 -29.46
C SER A 196 6.54 2.56 -29.09
N ARG A 197 6.55 2.89 -27.79
CA ARG A 197 7.25 4.08 -27.26
C ARG A 197 7.90 3.76 -25.91
N GLN A 198 9.20 4.04 -25.82
CA GLN A 198 10.08 3.82 -24.67
C GLN A 198 9.81 4.81 -23.52
N THR A 199 10.04 4.35 -22.29
CA THR A 199 9.94 5.10 -21.02
C THR A 199 11.32 5.27 -20.37
N THR A 200 11.51 6.39 -19.68
CA THR A 200 12.64 6.65 -18.77
C THR A 200 12.11 6.65 -17.33
N GLU A 201 12.72 5.84 -16.49
CA GLU A 201 12.42 5.63 -15.06
C GLU A 201 13.28 6.56 -14.20
N GLU A 202 12.76 7.00 -13.05
CA GLU A 202 13.50 7.24 -11.79
C GLU A 202 12.54 7.85 -10.75
N ASN A 203 12.14 7.05 -9.74
CA ASN A 203 11.82 7.43 -8.34
C ASN A 203 10.81 6.51 -7.59
N ASP A 204 10.31 5.41 -8.18
CA ASP A 204 9.31 4.53 -7.53
C ASP A 204 9.90 3.25 -6.88
N ALA A 205 11.23 3.09 -6.87
CA ALA A 205 11.90 1.84 -6.51
C ALA A 205 11.82 1.46 -5.02
N ASP A 206 11.84 2.43 -4.10
CA ASP A 206 12.08 2.18 -2.67
C ASP A 206 10.95 1.40 -1.96
N ILE A 207 9.68 1.55 -2.38
CA ILE A 207 8.55 0.83 -1.77
C ILE A 207 8.44 -0.58 -2.36
N ILE A 208 8.67 -0.69 -3.66
CA ILE A 208 8.65 -1.94 -4.41
C ILE A 208 9.72 -2.89 -3.85
N GLU A 209 10.93 -2.37 -3.58
CA GLU A 209 12.03 -3.12 -2.98
C GLU A 209 11.69 -3.65 -1.57
N SER A 210 11.01 -2.85 -0.75
CA SER A 210 10.55 -3.31 0.59
C SER A 210 9.51 -4.44 0.55
N CYS A 211 8.72 -4.54 -0.52
CA CYS A 211 7.83 -5.69 -0.78
C CYS A 211 8.61 -6.93 -1.24
N PHE A 212 9.78 -6.73 -1.87
CA PHE A 212 10.64 -7.78 -2.39
C PHE A 212 11.62 -8.35 -1.35
N ASP A 213 11.96 -7.60 -0.29
CA ASP A 213 13.05 -7.92 0.63
C ASP A 213 12.70 -8.76 1.87
N LEU A 214 11.43 -9.09 2.10
CA LEU A 214 11.04 -9.79 3.33
C LEU A 214 11.64 -11.21 3.48
N GLU A 215 12.14 -11.86 2.42
CA GLU A 215 12.77 -13.20 2.50
C GLU A 215 13.91 -13.47 1.47
N GLN A 216 14.40 -12.47 0.73
CA GLN A 216 15.34 -12.73 -0.40
C GLN A 216 16.78 -13.11 0.00
N SER A 217 17.19 -12.94 1.26
CA SER A 217 18.60 -13.19 1.63
C SER A 217 18.94 -14.66 1.84
N GLN A 218 17.97 -15.54 2.12
CA GLN A 218 18.25 -16.97 2.35
C GLN A 218 17.87 -17.87 1.17
N THR A 219 16.77 -17.57 0.47
CA THR A 219 16.25 -18.43 -0.61
C THR A 219 17.00 -18.23 -1.94
N ARG A 220 17.56 -17.04 -2.17
CA ARG A 220 18.21 -16.67 -3.45
C ARG A 220 19.53 -17.43 -3.68
N GLN A 221 20.25 -17.81 -2.62
CA GLN A 221 21.49 -18.59 -2.76
C GLN A 221 21.23 -20.08 -3.01
N GLN A 222 20.13 -20.65 -2.50
CA GLN A 222 19.79 -22.05 -2.75
C GLN A 222 19.21 -22.25 -4.15
N HIS A 223 18.35 -21.33 -4.61
CA HIS A 223 17.64 -21.50 -5.88
C HIS A 223 18.50 -21.23 -7.14
N ILE A 224 19.56 -20.43 -7.03
CA ILE A 224 20.50 -20.19 -8.13
C ILE A 224 21.38 -21.42 -8.41
N ASN A 225 21.69 -22.22 -7.38
CA ASN A 225 22.52 -23.42 -7.54
C ASN A 225 21.76 -24.54 -8.28
N ASP A 226 20.47 -24.75 -7.99
CA ASP A 226 19.66 -25.81 -8.61
C ASP A 226 19.38 -25.56 -10.11
N GLU A 227 19.14 -24.31 -10.50
CA GLU A 227 18.84 -23.98 -11.90
C GLU A 227 20.09 -24.08 -12.80
N PHE A 228 21.25 -23.65 -12.30
CA PHE A 228 22.51 -23.70 -13.04
C PHE A 228 23.02 -25.14 -13.23
N GLU A 229 22.86 -26.02 -12.24
CA GLU A 229 23.22 -27.44 -12.38
C GLU A 229 22.29 -28.18 -13.37
N GLY A 230 21.02 -27.80 -13.45
CA GLY A 230 20.10 -28.31 -14.47
C GLY A 230 20.57 -28.06 -15.91
N TYR A 231 21.13 -26.88 -16.18
CA TYR A 231 21.65 -26.53 -17.51
C TYR A 231 22.97 -27.23 -17.88
N LEU A 232 23.78 -27.62 -16.88
CA LEU A 232 25.04 -28.32 -17.12
C LEU A 232 24.83 -29.82 -17.40
N ASN A 233 23.82 -30.44 -16.79
CA ASN A 233 23.49 -31.85 -17.00
C ASN A 233 22.76 -32.13 -18.33
N ASP A 234 22.14 -31.12 -18.95
CA ASP A 234 21.42 -31.29 -20.23
C ASP A 234 22.34 -31.20 -21.46
N LYS A 235 23.63 -30.86 -21.28
CA LYS A 235 24.64 -30.82 -22.35
C LYS A 235 25.54 -32.05 -22.44
N THR A 236 25.27 -33.09 -21.65
CA THR A 236 26.09 -34.32 -21.61
C THR A 236 25.35 -35.59 -22.05
N LYS A 237 24.26 -35.46 -22.83
CA LYS A 237 23.64 -36.59 -23.55
C LYS A 237 23.77 -36.45 -25.06
#